data_AF-A0A397TAP5-F1
#
_entry.id   AF-A0A397TAP5-F1
#
_cell.length_a   1.000
_cell.length_b   1.000
_cell.length_c   1.000
_cell.angle_alpha   90.00
_cell.angle_beta   90.00
_cell.angle_gamma   90.00
#
_symmetry.space_group_name_H-M   'P 1'
#
loop_
_entity.id
_entity.type
_entity.pdbx_description
1 polymer ?
#
loop_
_entity_poly.entity_id
_entity_poly.type
_entity_poly.pdbx_seq_one_letter_code
_entity_poly.pdbx_strand_id
1 'polypeptide(L)'
;MMDSVAGFLFDPDIEGPLCFFFTTISISIILLILFFTFLSIKVDGKVSWSLGVVFIPIWIVDLVIFGVLVAQTKKEPTEDDENDEEFEDDPGIREQAREKRRQQQRRLHRIRNFLAIAYVLLVFTFQILIVLRADRVIIWSAAIVFIPYFIIETINMYPNIIEYIVILRTSRVYDNDGFPSLKLKIKMFFETFWWLLIRVTLAILIVLRIDKVITLSWGIVFLPLYLIGLRYALWILWQCRLDGNTGIKLSSILIPVFIVLSLFFCCTGCCLPLIFLNGIGDDLEGSAETSLISPDKRITYPTVAGPSSSFARSSNDTV
;
A
#
# COMPACT_ATOMS: atom_id res chain seq x y z
N MET A 1 30.00 -17.16 -12.41
CA MET A 1 28.83 -16.83 -11.58
C MET A 1 28.44 -15.37 -11.79
N MET A 2 27.94 -15.08 -13.00
CA MET A 2 27.12 -13.91 -13.32
C MET A 2 25.93 -14.49 -14.08
N ASP A 3 25.27 -15.47 -13.45
CA ASP A 3 23.93 -15.89 -13.84
C ASP A 3 23.06 -14.66 -13.63
N SER A 4 22.84 -14.03 -14.76
CA SER A 4 22.62 -12.61 -14.90
C SER A 4 21.21 -12.25 -14.46
N VAL A 5 21.04 -11.16 -13.74
CA VAL A 5 19.74 -10.52 -13.47
C VAL A 5 18.96 -10.30 -14.78
N ALA A 6 19.66 -10.22 -15.92
CA ALA A 6 19.04 -10.19 -17.24
C ALA A 6 18.28 -11.49 -17.58
N GLY A 7 18.72 -12.66 -17.13
CA GLY A 7 18.05 -13.94 -17.37
C GLY A 7 16.64 -14.00 -16.79
N PHE A 8 16.43 -13.43 -15.60
CA PHE A 8 15.10 -13.34 -14.97
C PHE A 8 14.16 -12.39 -15.73
N LEU A 9 14.69 -11.35 -16.39
CA LEU A 9 13.91 -10.41 -17.18
C LEU A 9 13.44 -10.97 -18.53
N PHE A 10 14.07 -12.03 -19.03
CA PHE A 10 13.75 -12.68 -20.31
C PHE A 10 13.10 -14.05 -20.13
N ASP A 11 12.59 -14.37 -18.95
CA ASP A 11 11.75 -15.54 -18.77
C ASP A 11 10.45 -15.33 -19.58
N PRO A 12 10.11 -16.19 -20.55
CA PRO A 12 8.91 -16.02 -21.38
C PRO A 12 7.63 -15.88 -20.56
N ASP A 13 7.61 -16.44 -19.35
CA ASP A 13 6.47 -16.33 -18.44
C ASP A 13 6.31 -14.92 -17.82
N ILE A 14 7.40 -14.15 -17.73
CA ILE A 14 7.43 -12.78 -17.17
C ILE A 14 7.36 -11.72 -18.29
N GLU A 15 7.93 -12.02 -19.47
CA GLU A 15 8.00 -11.10 -20.60
C GLU A 15 6.60 -10.61 -21.03
N GLY A 16 5.64 -11.53 -21.15
CA GLY A 16 4.27 -11.22 -21.58
C GLY A 16 3.55 -10.21 -20.65
N PRO A 17 3.41 -10.51 -19.34
CA PRO A 17 2.78 -9.60 -18.39
C PRO A 17 3.46 -8.22 -18.30
N LEU A 18 4.79 -8.19 -18.37
CA LEU A 18 5.59 -6.97 -18.26
C LEU A 18 5.45 -6.09 -19.51
N CYS A 19 5.45 -6.67 -20.71
CA CYS A 19 5.16 -5.96 -21.95
C CYS A 19 3.74 -5.37 -21.96
N PHE A 20 2.74 -6.15 -21.52
CA PHE A 20 1.36 -5.70 -21.38
C PHE A 20 1.24 -4.55 -20.38
N PHE A 21 1.92 -4.64 -19.24
CA PHE A 21 1.95 -3.59 -18.22
C PHE A 21 2.54 -2.28 -18.74
N PHE A 22 3.71 -2.32 -19.39
CA PHE A 22 4.32 -1.11 -19.96
C PHE A 22 3.48 -0.49 -21.07
N THR A 23 2.88 -1.31 -21.92
CA THR A 23 1.96 -0.83 -22.97
C THR A 23 0.75 -0.15 -22.35
N THR A 24 0.15 -0.76 -21.31
CA THR A 24 -1.00 -0.20 -20.58
C THR A 24 -0.66 1.15 -19.93
N ILE A 25 0.52 1.25 -19.28
CA ILE A 25 0.99 2.52 -18.68
C ILE A 25 1.22 3.58 -19.76
N SER A 26 1.89 3.23 -20.86
CA SER A 26 2.19 4.15 -21.95
C SER A 26 0.90 4.74 -22.55
N ILE A 27 -0.08 3.89 -22.84
CA ILE A 27 -1.40 4.31 -23.32
C ILE A 27 -2.09 5.21 -22.29
N SER A 28 -2.05 4.85 -21.01
CA SER A 28 -2.65 5.65 -19.94
C SER A 28 -2.02 7.04 -19.85
N ILE A 29 -0.70 7.16 -19.99
CA ILE A 29 0.02 8.44 -20.01
C ILE A 29 -0.42 9.30 -21.19
N ILE A 30 -0.53 8.72 -22.39
CA ILE A 30 -1.00 9.44 -23.59
C ILE A 30 -2.42 9.96 -23.37
N LEU A 31 -3.32 9.14 -22.82
CA LEU A 31 -4.70 9.53 -22.51
C LEU A 31 -4.76 10.66 -21.47
N LEU A 32 -3.90 10.64 -20.45
CA LEU A 32 -3.80 11.72 -19.46
C LEU A 32 -3.31 13.03 -20.09
N ILE A 33 -2.31 12.98 -20.99
CA ILE A 33 -1.85 14.17 -21.72
C ILE A 33 -2.98 14.75 -22.59
N LEU A 34 -3.73 13.89 -23.28
CA LEU A 34 -4.89 14.31 -24.07
C LEU A 34 -5.97 14.96 -23.19
N PHE A 35 -6.27 14.39 -22.02
CA PHE A 35 -7.19 14.98 -21.06
C PHE A 35 -6.78 16.39 -20.65
N PHE A 36 -5.53 16.60 -20.24
CA PHE A 36 -5.04 17.94 -19.85
C PHE A 36 -5.08 18.92 -21.01
N THR A 37 -4.82 18.45 -22.23
CA THR A 37 -4.91 19.28 -23.44
C THR A 37 -6.35 19.73 -23.68
N PHE A 38 -7.32 18.81 -23.63
CA PHE A 38 -8.74 19.15 -23.78
C PHE A 38 -9.25 20.06 -22.66
N LEU A 39 -8.83 19.80 -21.42
CA LEU A 39 -9.17 20.64 -20.27
C LEU A 39 -8.63 22.06 -20.45
N SER A 40 -7.38 22.21 -20.90
CA SER A 40 -6.77 23.53 -21.15
C SER A 40 -7.49 24.29 -22.25
N ILE A 41 -7.80 23.64 -23.38
CA ILE A 41 -8.57 24.24 -24.48
C ILE A 41 -9.97 24.67 -24.02
N LYS A 42 -10.59 23.86 -23.15
CA LYS A 42 -11.91 24.15 -22.59
C LYS A 42 -11.88 25.33 -21.62
N VAL A 43 -10.88 25.39 -20.73
CA VAL A 43 -10.68 26.49 -19.77
C VAL A 43 -10.39 27.81 -20.48
N ASP A 44 -9.65 27.75 -21.59
CA ASP A 44 -9.41 28.91 -22.47
C ASP A 44 -10.69 29.45 -23.14
N GLY A 45 -11.82 28.74 -23.05
CA GLY A 45 -13.08 29.14 -23.68
C GLY A 45 -13.07 29.06 -25.21
N LYS A 46 -12.03 28.47 -25.81
CA LYS A 46 -11.91 28.30 -27.27
C LYS A 46 -12.96 27.34 -27.84
N VAL A 47 -13.50 26.45 -27.00
CA VAL A 47 -14.37 25.36 -27.41
C VAL A 47 -15.57 25.19 -26.47
N SER A 48 -16.76 25.00 -27.05
CA SER A 48 -18.05 24.90 -26.32
C SER A 48 -18.46 23.48 -25.92
N TRP A 49 -17.58 22.47 -26.04
CA TRP A 49 -17.88 21.08 -25.67
C TRP A 49 -18.36 20.92 -24.23
N SER A 50 -19.25 19.95 -23.95
CA SER A 50 -19.57 19.58 -22.58
C SER A 50 -18.33 19.01 -21.87
N LEU A 51 -18.25 19.15 -20.55
CA LEU A 51 -17.15 18.58 -19.78
C LEU A 51 -17.15 17.05 -19.86
N GLY A 52 -18.31 16.42 -20.08
CA GLY A 52 -18.36 14.99 -20.40
C GLY A 52 -17.47 14.59 -21.58
N VAL A 53 -17.45 15.38 -22.66
CA VAL A 53 -16.59 15.10 -23.82
C VAL A 53 -15.11 15.27 -23.47
N VAL A 54 -14.78 16.28 -22.66
CA VAL A 54 -13.40 16.55 -22.20
C VAL A 54 -12.87 15.41 -21.34
N PHE A 55 -13.74 14.73 -20.58
CA PHE A 55 -13.38 13.62 -19.69
C PHE A 55 -13.28 12.24 -20.37
N ILE A 56 -13.63 12.12 -21.66
CA ILE A 56 -13.56 10.83 -22.40
C ILE A 56 -12.20 10.12 -22.22
N PRO A 57 -11.03 10.77 -22.34
CA PRO A 57 -9.76 10.08 -22.16
C PRO A 57 -9.58 9.45 -20.77
N ILE A 58 -10.09 10.10 -19.71
CA ILE A 58 -10.06 9.55 -18.35
C ILE A 58 -10.99 8.35 -18.23
N TRP A 59 -12.21 8.42 -18.79
CA TRP A 59 -13.12 7.29 -18.74
C TRP A 59 -12.58 6.04 -19.44
N ILE A 60 -11.79 6.22 -20.51
CA ILE A 60 -11.07 5.12 -21.16
C ILE A 60 -10.03 4.52 -20.21
N VAL A 61 -9.25 5.36 -19.51
CA VAL A 61 -8.28 4.89 -18.50
C VAL A 61 -8.98 4.10 -17.39
N ASP A 62 -10.09 4.60 -16.86
CA ASP A 62 -10.85 3.91 -15.82
C ASP A 62 -11.41 2.57 -16.29
N LEU A 63 -11.91 2.50 -17.53
CA LEU A 63 -12.41 1.25 -18.12
C LEU A 63 -11.27 0.23 -18.26
N VAL A 64 -10.10 0.66 -18.71
CA VAL A 64 -8.90 -0.20 -18.79
C VAL A 64 -8.51 -0.70 -17.40
N ILE A 65 -8.42 0.17 -16.40
CA ILE A 65 -8.10 -0.21 -15.01
C ILE A 65 -9.14 -1.18 -14.47
N PHE A 66 -10.42 -0.91 -14.68
CA PHE A 66 -11.52 -1.79 -14.27
C PHE A 66 -11.41 -3.16 -14.93
N GLY A 67 -11.13 -3.21 -16.23
CA GLY A 67 -10.91 -4.45 -16.98
C GLY A 67 -9.75 -5.27 -16.44
N VAL A 68 -8.61 -4.62 -16.12
CA VAL A 68 -7.46 -5.28 -15.50
C VAL A 68 -7.81 -5.84 -14.12
N LEU A 69 -8.54 -5.11 -13.30
CA LEU A 69 -8.96 -5.60 -11.97
C LEU A 69 -9.92 -6.77 -12.08
N VAL A 70 -10.92 -6.71 -12.97
CA VAL A 70 -11.84 -7.83 -13.21
C VAL A 70 -11.08 -9.05 -13.72
N ALA A 71 -10.08 -8.88 -14.60
CA ALA A 71 -9.22 -9.98 -15.03
C ALA A 71 -8.41 -10.59 -13.87
N GLN A 72 -7.86 -9.75 -12.98
CA GLN A 72 -7.15 -10.22 -11.79
C GLN A 72 -8.06 -10.98 -10.82
N THR A 73 -9.32 -10.59 -10.68
CA THR A 73 -10.26 -11.33 -9.81
C THR A 73 -10.61 -12.73 -10.29
N LYS A 74 -10.35 -13.04 -11.57
CA LYS A 74 -10.58 -14.37 -12.15
C LYS A 74 -9.38 -15.30 -12.01
N LYS A 75 -8.20 -14.79 -11.65
CA LYS A 75 -7.01 -15.63 -11.47
C LYS A 75 -7.18 -16.37 -10.14
N GLU A 76 -7.53 -17.65 -10.21
CA GLU A 76 -7.54 -18.51 -9.04
C GLU A 76 -6.13 -18.58 -8.45
N PRO A 77 -5.98 -18.59 -7.11
CA PRO A 77 -4.68 -18.78 -6.49
C PRO A 77 -4.15 -20.14 -6.92
N THR A 78 -3.08 -20.14 -7.71
CA THR A 78 -2.40 -21.36 -8.14
C THR A 78 -1.93 -22.11 -6.89
N GLU A 79 -2.18 -23.42 -6.81
CA GLU A 79 -1.89 -24.26 -5.64
C GLU A 79 -0.37 -24.54 -5.45
N ASP A 80 0.49 -23.86 -6.20
CA ASP A 80 1.92 -24.20 -6.35
C ASP A 80 2.83 -23.69 -5.22
N ASP A 81 2.33 -22.95 -4.24
CA ASP A 81 3.12 -22.48 -3.07
C ASP A 81 3.06 -23.46 -1.88
N GLU A 82 2.89 -24.76 -2.13
CA GLU A 82 2.98 -25.82 -1.11
C GLU A 82 4.42 -26.24 -0.80
N ASN A 83 5.38 -25.31 -0.79
CA ASN A 83 6.74 -25.57 -0.31
C ASN A 83 6.80 -25.40 1.22
N ASP A 84 5.90 -26.08 1.93
CA ASP A 84 5.89 -26.15 3.39
C ASP A 84 6.94 -27.18 3.82
N GLU A 85 8.07 -26.66 4.30
CA GLU A 85 9.11 -27.42 4.98
C GLU A 85 8.51 -28.40 6.01
N GLU A 86 9.07 -29.61 5.98
CA GLU A 86 8.62 -30.82 6.62
C GLU A 86 8.85 -30.76 8.14
N PHE A 87 7.89 -30.20 8.90
CA PHE A 87 7.87 -30.34 10.36
C PHE A 87 7.13 -31.62 10.80
N GLU A 88 7.81 -32.41 11.65
CA GLU A 88 7.40 -33.71 12.22
C GLU A 88 6.31 -33.61 13.31
N ASP A 89 5.17 -33.00 13.02
CA ASP A 89 4.02 -33.00 13.95
C ASP A 89 2.85 -33.87 13.45
N ASP A 90 2.04 -34.35 14.40
CA ASP A 90 0.87 -35.23 14.23
C ASP A 90 0.03 -34.87 12.98
N PRO A 91 -0.11 -35.78 12.00
CA PRO A 91 -0.72 -35.49 10.69
C PRO A 91 -2.15 -34.94 10.81
N GLY A 92 -2.92 -35.36 11.83
CA GLY A 92 -4.31 -34.93 12.01
C GLY A 92 -4.44 -33.46 12.43
N ILE A 93 -3.51 -32.95 13.24
CA ILE A 93 -3.52 -31.55 13.70
C ILE A 93 -3.03 -30.63 12.58
N ARG A 94 -2.04 -31.08 11.80
CA ARG A 94 -1.48 -30.34 10.66
C ARG A 94 -2.51 -30.11 9.56
N GLU A 95 -3.31 -31.12 9.22
CA GLU A 95 -4.34 -31.02 8.18
C GLU A 95 -5.43 -30.01 8.57
N GLN A 96 -5.92 -30.05 9.81
CA GLN A 96 -6.91 -29.08 10.31
C GLN A 96 -6.37 -27.64 10.36
N ALA A 97 -5.10 -27.46 10.72
CA ALA A 97 -4.48 -26.13 10.74
C ALA A 97 -4.32 -25.58 9.32
N ARG A 98 -3.88 -26.42 8.36
CA ARG A 98 -3.76 -26.07 6.94
C ARG A 98 -5.10 -25.69 6.31
N GLU A 99 -6.15 -26.47 6.57
CA GLU A 99 -7.49 -26.14 6.07
C GLU A 99 -8.01 -24.79 6.59
N LYS A 100 -7.80 -24.50 7.88
CA LYS A 100 -8.19 -23.21 8.47
C LYS A 100 -7.41 -22.04 7.85
N ARG A 101 -6.09 -22.18 7.63
CA ARG A 101 -5.25 -21.17 6.97
C ARG A 101 -5.73 -20.93 5.53
N ARG A 102 -5.94 -22.00 4.75
CA ARG A 102 -6.49 -21.90 3.37
C ARG A 102 -7.85 -21.22 3.33
N GLN A 103 -8.75 -21.54 4.27
CA GLN A 103 -10.06 -20.90 4.34
C GLN A 103 -9.97 -19.41 4.69
N GLN A 104 -9.07 -19.02 5.58
CA GLN A 104 -8.85 -17.64 5.96
C GLN A 104 -8.26 -16.82 4.80
N GLN A 105 -7.25 -17.34 4.11
CA GLN A 105 -6.65 -16.70 2.94
C GLN A 105 -7.69 -16.51 1.80
N ARG A 106 -8.52 -17.52 1.52
CA ARG A 106 -9.62 -17.42 0.54
C ARG A 106 -10.67 -16.37 0.91
N ARG A 107 -10.92 -16.14 2.21
CA ARG A 107 -11.83 -15.08 2.68
C ARG A 107 -11.19 -13.70 2.50
N LEU A 108 -9.93 -13.54 2.90
CA LEU A 108 -9.19 -12.28 2.75
C LEU A 108 -9.07 -11.88 1.27
N HIS A 109 -8.75 -12.82 0.39
CA HIS A 109 -8.67 -12.57 -1.06
C HIS A 109 -10.02 -12.10 -1.64
N ARG A 110 -11.12 -12.74 -1.26
CA ARG A 110 -12.47 -12.31 -1.68
C ARG A 110 -12.83 -10.91 -1.17
N ILE A 111 -12.53 -10.62 0.09
CA ILE A 111 -12.77 -9.29 0.68
C ILE A 111 -11.92 -8.24 -0.05
N ARG A 112 -10.65 -8.54 -0.33
CA ARG A 112 -9.75 -7.65 -1.07
C ARG A 112 -10.28 -7.35 -2.48
N ASN A 113 -10.69 -8.37 -3.22
CA ASN A 113 -11.25 -8.22 -4.56
C ASN A 113 -12.56 -7.42 -4.53
N PHE A 114 -13.43 -7.68 -3.55
CA PHE A 114 -14.66 -6.92 -3.36
C PHE A 114 -14.37 -5.44 -3.06
N LEU A 115 -13.43 -5.16 -2.15
CA LEU A 115 -13.00 -3.80 -1.83
C LEU A 115 -12.39 -3.10 -3.05
N ALA A 116 -11.58 -3.80 -3.86
CA ALA A 116 -11.01 -3.28 -5.09
C ALA A 116 -12.09 -2.83 -6.09
N ILE A 117 -13.09 -3.67 -6.32
CA ILE A 117 -14.21 -3.37 -7.21
C ILE A 117 -15.04 -2.20 -6.66
N ALA A 118 -15.40 -2.24 -5.38
CA ALA A 118 -16.16 -1.17 -4.74
C ALA A 118 -15.42 0.18 -4.81
N TYR A 119 -14.10 0.14 -4.63
CA TYR A 119 -13.23 1.31 -4.73
C TYR A 119 -13.27 1.93 -6.13
N VAL A 120 -13.14 1.14 -7.20
CA VAL A 120 -13.24 1.65 -8.58
C VAL A 120 -14.63 2.20 -8.89
N LEU A 121 -15.68 1.54 -8.44
CA LEU A 121 -17.05 2.03 -8.60
C LEU A 121 -17.25 3.39 -7.90
N LEU A 122 -16.67 3.58 -6.70
CA LEU A 122 -16.72 4.87 -6.00
C LEU A 122 -15.95 5.97 -6.75
N VAL A 123 -14.78 5.65 -7.31
CA VAL A 123 -13.99 6.60 -8.13
C VAL A 123 -14.79 7.00 -9.38
N PHE A 124 -15.35 6.02 -10.09
CA PHE A 124 -16.14 6.26 -11.29
C PHE A 124 -17.39 7.10 -10.99
N THR A 125 -18.09 6.77 -9.89
CA THR A 125 -19.24 7.54 -9.41
C THR A 125 -18.85 8.99 -9.09
N PHE A 126 -17.73 9.20 -8.40
CA PHE A 126 -17.21 10.52 -8.10
C PHE A 126 -16.93 11.34 -9.35
N GLN A 127 -16.28 10.75 -10.36
CA GLN A 127 -15.98 11.44 -11.61
C GLN A 127 -17.26 11.85 -12.37
N ILE A 128 -18.24 10.95 -12.46
CA ILE A 128 -19.54 11.26 -13.09
C ILE A 128 -20.21 12.43 -12.37
N LEU A 129 -20.26 12.40 -11.02
CA LEU A 129 -20.88 13.47 -10.24
C LEU A 129 -20.16 14.81 -10.42
N ILE A 130 -18.82 14.81 -10.49
CA ILE A 130 -18.04 16.02 -10.80
C ILE A 130 -18.39 16.56 -12.18
N VAL A 131 -18.43 15.70 -13.20
CA VAL A 131 -18.75 16.12 -14.58
C VAL A 131 -20.16 16.71 -14.65
N LEU A 132 -21.15 16.02 -14.09
CA LEU A 132 -22.54 16.47 -14.07
C LEU A 132 -22.71 17.79 -13.31
N ARG A 133 -21.98 17.96 -12.20
CA ARG A 133 -21.97 19.21 -11.44
C ARG A 133 -21.32 20.34 -12.23
N ALA A 134 -20.19 20.07 -12.87
CA ALA A 134 -19.44 21.08 -13.60
C ALA A 134 -20.18 21.54 -14.88
N ASP A 135 -20.92 20.64 -15.54
CA ASP A 135 -21.85 20.95 -16.62
C ASP A 135 -23.16 21.62 -16.13
N ARG A 136 -23.29 21.89 -14.82
CA ARG A 136 -24.46 22.51 -14.16
C ARG A 136 -25.77 21.74 -14.38
N VAL A 137 -25.70 20.47 -14.74
CA VAL A 137 -26.87 19.57 -14.84
C VAL A 137 -27.45 19.34 -13.44
N ILE A 138 -26.58 19.26 -12.42
CA ILE A 138 -26.96 19.03 -11.03
C ILE A 138 -26.68 20.28 -10.18
N ILE A 139 -27.68 20.71 -9.39
CA ILE A 139 -27.62 21.92 -8.55
C ILE A 139 -27.12 21.60 -7.11
N TRP A 140 -26.90 20.33 -6.76
CA TRP A 140 -26.47 19.89 -5.42
C TRP A 140 -25.20 20.58 -4.91
N SER A 141 -25.07 20.71 -3.59
CA SER A 141 -23.83 21.20 -2.95
C SER A 141 -22.64 20.34 -3.32
N ALA A 142 -21.47 20.95 -3.48
CA ALA A 142 -20.22 20.25 -3.74
C ALA A 142 -19.90 19.21 -2.66
N ALA A 143 -20.35 19.41 -1.42
CA ALA A 143 -20.18 18.43 -0.35
C ALA A 143 -20.84 17.07 -0.67
N ILE A 144 -22.03 17.09 -1.27
CA ILE A 144 -22.77 15.88 -1.68
C ILE A 144 -22.03 15.17 -2.82
N VAL A 145 -21.55 15.94 -3.80
CA VAL A 145 -20.78 15.43 -4.95
C VAL A 145 -19.49 14.73 -4.50
N PHE A 146 -18.86 15.19 -3.42
CA PHE A 146 -17.63 14.63 -2.86
C PHE A 146 -17.84 13.46 -1.88
N ILE A 147 -19.08 13.04 -1.58
CA ILE A 147 -19.34 11.92 -0.66
C ILE A 147 -18.56 10.64 -1.05
N PRO A 148 -18.58 10.17 -2.33
CA PRO A 148 -17.85 8.96 -2.69
C PRO A 148 -16.34 9.07 -2.46
N TYR A 149 -15.78 10.27 -2.66
CA TYR A 149 -14.38 10.56 -2.38
C TYR A 149 -14.07 10.46 -0.87
N PHE A 150 -14.92 11.00 0.00
CA PHE A 150 -14.71 10.86 1.46
C PHE A 150 -14.84 9.41 1.94
N ILE A 151 -15.70 8.61 1.31
CA ILE A 151 -15.78 7.16 1.58
C ILE A 151 -14.46 6.49 1.19
N ILE A 152 -13.91 6.81 0.02
CA ILE A 152 -12.59 6.32 -0.42
C ILE A 152 -11.49 6.68 0.58
N GLU A 153 -11.43 7.94 1.03
CA GLU A 153 -10.44 8.36 2.03
C GLU A 153 -10.61 7.63 3.37
N THR A 154 -11.85 7.32 3.76
CA THR A 154 -12.13 6.54 4.97
C THR A 154 -11.65 5.09 4.84
N ILE A 155 -11.84 4.47 3.66
CA ILE A 155 -11.31 3.14 3.37
C ILE A 155 -9.78 3.16 3.42
N ASN A 156 -9.15 4.17 2.82
CA ASN A 156 -7.68 4.34 2.83
C ASN A 156 -7.11 4.65 4.22
N MET A 157 -7.92 5.19 5.14
CA MET A 157 -7.52 5.41 6.53
C MET A 157 -7.36 4.10 7.31
N TYR A 158 -8.15 3.07 6.97
CA TYR A 158 -8.15 1.79 7.68
C TYR A 158 -6.80 1.06 7.71
N PRO A 159 -6.10 0.81 6.59
CA PRO A 159 -4.79 0.15 6.62
C PRO A 159 -3.75 0.96 7.40
N ASN A 160 -3.76 2.30 7.29
CA ASN A 160 -2.87 3.17 8.06
C ASN A 160 -3.10 3.05 9.58
N ILE A 161 -4.36 2.87 10.01
CA ILE A 161 -4.68 2.60 11.41
C ILE A 161 -4.11 1.24 11.85
N ILE A 162 -4.27 0.19 11.04
CA ILE A 162 -3.73 -1.14 11.36
C ILE A 162 -2.22 -1.08 11.47
N GLU A 163 -1.54 -0.51 10.47
CA GLU A 163 -0.09 -0.35 10.45
C GLU A 163 0.40 0.40 11.70
N TYR A 164 -0.26 1.52 12.03
CA TYR A 164 0.06 2.27 13.25
C TYR A 164 -0.12 1.41 14.53
N ILE A 165 -1.20 0.62 14.63
CA ILE A 165 -1.42 -0.28 15.78
C ILE A 165 -0.35 -1.38 15.84
N VAL A 166 0.03 -1.95 14.70
CA VAL A 166 1.09 -2.97 14.61
C VAL A 166 2.43 -2.38 15.05
N ILE A 167 2.82 -1.22 14.50
CA ILE A 167 4.04 -0.50 14.89
C ILE A 167 4.04 -0.21 16.40
N LEU A 168 2.92 0.24 16.97
CA LEU A 168 2.80 0.49 18.40
C LEU A 168 2.92 -0.79 19.26
N ARG A 169 2.49 -1.95 18.74
CA ARG A 169 2.65 -3.24 19.43
C ARG A 169 4.09 -3.73 19.35
N THR A 170 4.70 -3.68 18.17
CA THR A 170 6.10 -4.11 17.94
C THR A 170 7.09 -3.21 18.68
N SER A 171 6.82 -1.89 18.75
CA SER A 171 7.70 -0.93 19.43
C SER A 171 7.75 -1.09 20.96
N ARG A 172 6.93 -1.97 21.56
CA ARG A 172 7.06 -2.32 22.99
C ARG A 172 8.38 -3.03 23.33
N VAL A 173 9.20 -3.36 22.34
CA VAL A 173 10.44 -4.15 22.50
C VAL A 173 11.70 -3.30 22.74
N TYR A 174 11.65 -1.95 22.71
CA TYR A 174 12.89 -1.14 22.66
C TYR A 174 13.02 0.02 23.65
N ASP A 175 12.67 -0.16 24.92
CA ASP A 175 13.27 0.69 25.97
C ASP A 175 13.47 -0.10 27.27
N ASN A 176 14.69 -0.04 27.82
CA ASN A 176 15.05 -0.67 29.10
C ASN A 176 14.21 -0.11 30.28
N ASP A 177 13.58 1.06 30.10
CA ASP A 177 12.77 1.74 31.11
C ASP A 177 11.27 1.41 31.02
N GLY A 178 10.85 0.56 30.08
CA GLY A 178 9.49 0.03 29.99
C GLY A 178 8.39 1.01 29.53
N PHE A 179 8.71 2.28 29.29
CA PHE A 179 7.73 3.28 28.82
C PHE A 179 8.17 3.96 27.51
N PRO A 180 7.46 3.73 26.39
CA PRO A 180 7.77 4.40 25.13
C PRO A 180 7.58 5.91 25.26
N SER A 181 8.62 6.69 24.95
CA SER A 181 8.58 8.15 25.00
C SER A 181 7.40 8.69 24.17
N LEU A 182 6.62 9.60 24.76
CA LEU A 182 5.45 10.22 24.13
C LEU A 182 5.83 10.89 22.80
N LYS A 183 7.05 11.44 22.72
CA LYS A 183 7.64 12.04 21.52
C LYS A 183 7.73 11.05 20.35
N LEU A 184 8.12 9.80 20.59
CA LEU A 184 8.21 8.77 19.54
C LEU A 184 6.82 8.41 19.01
N LYS A 185 5.82 8.26 19.91
CA LYS A 185 4.44 7.96 19.52
C LYS A 185 3.83 9.05 18.65
N ILE A 186 4.05 10.32 19.02
CA ILE A 186 3.59 11.47 18.22
C ILE A 186 4.31 11.47 16.87
N LYS A 187 5.63 11.26 16.85
CA LYS A 187 6.40 11.22 15.60
C LYS A 187 5.85 10.16 14.64
N MET A 188 5.65 8.93 15.12
CA MET A 188 5.09 7.83 14.34
C MET A 188 3.68 8.15 13.84
N PHE A 189 2.82 8.70 14.71
CA PHE A 189 1.47 9.11 14.32
C PHE A 189 1.50 10.15 13.18
N PHE A 190 2.34 11.18 13.30
CA PHE A 190 2.46 12.18 12.26
C PHE A 190 3.01 11.58 10.96
N GLU A 191 4.02 10.70 11.02
CA GLU A 191 4.56 10.06 9.81
C GLU A 191 3.51 9.21 9.08
N THR A 192 2.67 8.46 9.81
CA THR A 192 1.62 7.63 9.22
C THR A 192 0.42 8.44 8.69
N PHE A 193 -0.08 9.43 9.45
CA PHE A 193 -1.34 10.10 9.12
C PHE A 193 -1.22 11.42 8.35
N TRP A 194 -0.01 11.99 8.22
CA TRP A 194 0.18 13.31 7.60
C TRP A 194 -0.31 13.38 6.14
N TRP A 195 -0.10 12.32 5.37
CA TRP A 195 -0.56 12.27 3.98
C TRP A 195 -2.09 12.33 3.85
N LEU A 196 -2.79 11.56 4.68
CA LEU A 196 -4.25 11.54 4.75
C LEU A 196 -4.78 12.91 5.19
N LEU A 197 -4.18 13.51 6.22
CA LEU A 197 -4.56 14.83 6.72
C LEU A 197 -4.51 15.88 5.61
N ILE A 198 -3.43 15.89 4.83
CA ILE A 198 -3.28 16.84 3.72
C ILE A 198 -4.34 16.61 2.65
N ARG A 199 -4.57 15.35 2.24
CA ARG A 199 -5.57 15.00 1.21
C ARG A 199 -6.99 15.42 1.61
N VAL A 200 -7.40 15.07 2.83
CA VAL A 200 -8.72 15.43 3.37
C VAL A 200 -8.86 16.94 3.48
N THR A 201 -7.83 17.63 3.98
CA THR A 201 -7.84 19.10 4.07
C THR A 201 -7.97 19.75 2.69
N LEU A 202 -7.22 19.27 1.69
CA LEU A 202 -7.30 19.76 0.31
C LEU A 202 -8.71 19.56 -0.27
N ALA A 203 -9.30 18.38 -0.10
CA ALA A 203 -10.65 18.09 -0.57
C ALA A 203 -11.70 19.01 0.08
N ILE A 204 -11.61 19.22 1.39
CA ILE A 204 -12.50 20.14 2.12
C ILE A 204 -12.36 21.57 1.60
N LEU A 205 -11.12 22.07 1.42
CA LEU A 205 -10.89 23.42 0.88
C LEU A 205 -11.44 23.58 -0.54
N ILE A 206 -11.29 22.56 -1.39
CA ILE A 206 -11.86 22.54 -2.75
C ILE A 206 -13.38 22.60 -2.69
N VAL A 207 -14.03 21.78 -1.86
CA VAL A 207 -15.49 21.77 -1.69
C VAL A 207 -16.00 23.14 -1.25
N LEU A 208 -15.40 23.70 -0.19
CA LEU A 208 -15.77 25.01 0.34
C LEU A 208 -15.59 26.12 -0.70
N ARG A 209 -14.54 26.02 -1.54
CA ARG A 209 -14.29 26.97 -2.62
C ARG A 209 -15.31 26.85 -3.75
N ILE A 210 -15.65 25.64 -4.18
CA ILE A 210 -16.64 25.41 -5.24
C ILE A 210 -18.01 25.94 -4.84
N ASP A 211 -18.42 25.73 -3.59
CA ASP A 211 -19.68 26.25 -3.04
C ASP A 211 -19.64 27.75 -2.71
N LYS A 212 -18.54 28.44 -3.02
CA LYS A 212 -18.32 29.88 -2.79
C LYS A 212 -18.50 30.32 -1.32
N VAL A 213 -18.37 29.39 -0.37
CA VAL A 213 -18.41 29.69 1.07
C VAL A 213 -17.18 30.50 1.47
N ILE A 214 -16.04 30.21 0.84
CA ILE A 214 -14.78 30.93 1.02
C ILE A 214 -14.38 31.70 -0.25
N THR A 215 -14.11 33.00 -0.10
CA THR A 215 -13.67 33.88 -1.20
C THR A 215 -12.16 33.83 -1.48
N LEU A 216 -11.41 32.99 -0.77
CA LEU A 216 -9.95 32.82 -0.88
C LEU A 216 -9.46 32.54 -2.32
N SER A 217 -8.25 32.98 -2.65
CA SER A 217 -7.63 32.71 -3.95
C SER A 217 -7.35 31.21 -4.14
N TRP A 218 -7.35 30.72 -5.38
CA TRP A 218 -7.03 29.32 -5.69
C TRP A 218 -5.65 28.90 -5.17
N GLY A 219 -4.68 29.82 -5.11
CA GLY A 219 -3.37 29.54 -4.51
C GLY A 219 -3.44 29.12 -3.04
N ILE A 220 -4.34 29.71 -2.25
CA ILE A 220 -4.52 29.32 -0.83
C ILE A 220 -5.24 27.96 -0.74
N VAL A 221 -6.18 27.69 -1.65
CA VAL A 221 -6.88 26.39 -1.71
C VAL A 221 -5.90 25.25 -1.98
N PHE A 222 -4.89 25.48 -2.82
CA PHE A 222 -3.82 24.51 -3.12
C PHE A 222 -2.65 24.54 -2.13
N LEU A 223 -2.74 25.28 -1.02
CA LEU A 223 -1.70 25.31 0.00
C LEU A 223 -1.28 23.91 0.51
N PRO A 224 -2.20 22.96 0.80
CA PRO A 224 -1.80 21.63 1.25
C PRO A 224 -0.96 20.88 0.21
N LEU A 225 -1.23 21.08 -1.08
CA LEU A 225 -0.45 20.51 -2.17
C LEU A 225 0.97 21.12 -2.22
N TYR A 226 1.10 22.43 -2.02
CA TYR A 226 2.41 23.08 -1.95
C TYR A 226 3.24 22.59 -0.76
N LEU A 227 2.61 22.31 0.39
CA LEU A 227 3.32 21.75 1.55
C LEU A 227 3.90 20.36 1.26
N ILE A 228 3.21 19.54 0.48
CA ILE A 228 3.75 18.24 0.01
C ILE A 228 4.98 18.48 -0.86
N GLY A 229 4.85 19.32 -1.89
CA GLY A 229 5.96 19.62 -2.81
C GLY A 229 7.19 20.17 -2.07
N LEU A 230 6.96 21.07 -1.11
CA LEU A 230 8.02 21.64 -0.28
C LEU A 230 8.71 20.57 0.59
N ARG A 231 7.94 19.68 1.25
CA ARG A 231 8.51 18.60 2.07
C ARG A 231 9.41 17.69 1.24
N TYR A 232 8.97 17.26 0.06
CA TYR A 232 9.79 16.43 -0.83
C TYR A 232 11.00 17.18 -1.36
N ALA A 233 10.85 18.44 -1.75
CA ALA A 233 11.98 19.27 -2.18
C ALA A 233 13.05 19.39 -1.07
N LEU A 234 12.63 19.64 0.18
CA LEU A 234 13.54 19.69 1.33
C LEU A 234 14.21 18.34 1.61
N TRP A 235 13.47 17.24 1.49
CA TRP A 235 14.02 15.89 1.68
C TRP A 235 15.07 15.56 0.62
N ILE A 236 14.80 15.86 -0.65
CA ILE A 236 15.75 15.69 -1.75
C ILE A 236 16.98 16.58 -1.52
N LEU A 237 16.79 17.87 -1.20
CA LEU A 237 17.89 18.80 -0.91
C LEU A 237 18.76 18.31 0.26
N TRP A 238 18.15 17.72 1.29
CA TRP A 238 18.87 17.14 2.41
C TRP A 238 19.72 15.95 1.98
N GLN A 239 19.16 15.03 1.18
CA GLN A 239 19.91 13.89 0.65
C GLN A 239 21.08 14.35 -0.24
N CYS A 240 20.83 15.28 -1.15
CA CYS A 240 21.89 15.85 -2.00
C CYS A 240 23.02 16.49 -1.18
N ARG A 241 22.70 17.11 -0.05
CA ARG A 241 23.72 17.69 0.85
C ARG A 241 24.56 16.63 1.55
N LEU A 242 23.96 15.50 1.93
CA LEU A 242 24.67 14.40 2.58
C LEU A 242 25.61 13.67 1.62
N ASP A 243 25.21 13.51 0.36
CA ASP A 243 25.98 12.74 -0.61
C ASP A 243 27.23 13.49 -1.12
N GLY A 244 27.39 14.78 -0.80
CA GLY A 244 28.57 15.59 -1.18
C GLY A 244 28.80 15.72 -2.69
N ASN A 245 27.89 15.19 -3.51
CA ASN A 245 28.05 15.12 -4.96
C ASN A 245 27.37 16.33 -5.62
N THR A 246 28.18 17.28 -6.08
CA THR A 246 27.73 18.54 -6.70
C THR A 246 27.26 18.36 -8.16
N GLY A 247 27.32 17.14 -8.70
CA GLY A 247 27.00 16.84 -10.11
C GLY A 247 25.55 16.46 -10.42
N ILE A 248 24.57 16.82 -9.59
CA ILE A 248 23.18 16.38 -9.79
C ILE A 248 22.50 17.24 -10.87
N LYS A 249 22.19 16.61 -12.00
CA LYS A 249 21.46 17.23 -13.12
C LYS A 249 20.04 17.59 -12.68
N LEU A 250 19.56 18.78 -13.05
CA LEU A 250 18.19 19.26 -12.80
C LEU A 250 17.10 18.27 -13.24
N SER A 251 17.38 17.46 -14.27
CA SER A 251 16.52 16.36 -14.73
C SER A 251 16.24 15.34 -13.62
N SER A 252 17.19 15.07 -12.73
CA SER A 252 17.03 14.14 -11.61
C SER A 252 16.10 14.66 -10.51
N ILE A 253 15.79 15.96 -10.50
CA ILE A 253 14.86 16.61 -9.55
C ILE A 253 13.47 16.77 -10.18
N LEU A 254 13.42 17.14 -11.46
CA LEU A 254 12.16 17.30 -12.19
C LEU A 254 11.45 15.97 -12.45
N ILE A 255 12.20 14.89 -12.67
CA ILE A 255 11.63 13.56 -12.90
C ILE A 255 10.84 13.07 -11.68
N PRO A 256 11.37 13.06 -10.43
CA PRO A 256 10.58 12.75 -9.25
C PRO A 256 9.40 13.69 -9.05
N VAL A 257 9.51 14.98 -9.35
CA VAL A 257 8.39 15.92 -9.20
C VAL A 257 7.28 15.64 -10.21
N PHE A 258 7.61 15.37 -11.47
CA PHE A 258 6.64 14.98 -12.50
C PHE A 258 6.07 13.58 -12.25
N ILE A 259 6.90 12.64 -11.78
CA ILE A 259 6.48 11.30 -11.40
C ILE A 259 5.61 11.36 -10.16
N VAL A 260 5.92 12.18 -9.16
CA VAL A 260 5.09 12.37 -7.97
C VAL A 260 3.83 13.13 -8.33
N LEU A 261 3.83 14.12 -9.22
CA LEU A 261 2.59 14.74 -9.71
C LEU A 261 1.75 13.75 -10.51
N SER A 262 2.36 12.96 -11.39
CA SER A 262 1.68 11.95 -12.19
C SER A 262 1.19 10.79 -11.34
N LEU A 263 1.95 10.35 -10.32
CA LEU A 263 1.54 9.37 -9.29
C LEU A 263 0.59 10.00 -8.28
N PHE A 264 0.60 11.30 -8.04
CA PHE A 264 -0.39 11.93 -7.18
C PHE A 264 -1.72 11.92 -7.93
N PHE A 265 -1.74 12.32 -9.21
CA PHE A 265 -2.93 12.22 -10.05
C PHE A 265 -3.36 10.77 -10.37
N CYS A 266 -2.42 9.82 -10.50
CA CYS A 266 -2.71 8.41 -10.82
C CYS A 266 -2.97 7.55 -9.57
N CYS A 267 -2.26 7.79 -8.46
CA CYS A 267 -2.28 6.97 -7.24
C CYS A 267 -3.01 7.59 -6.05
N THR A 268 -3.35 8.89 -6.03
CA THR A 268 -4.44 9.33 -5.12
C THR A 268 -5.80 8.82 -5.59
N GLY A 269 -5.89 8.43 -6.88
CA GLY A 269 -7.04 7.79 -7.52
C GLY A 269 -7.10 6.29 -7.31
N CYS A 270 -6.21 5.46 -7.88
CA CYS A 270 -6.57 4.07 -8.21
C CYS A 270 -5.64 2.92 -7.75
N CYS A 271 -4.33 3.12 -7.52
CA CYS A 271 -3.37 1.98 -7.54
C CYS A 271 -2.64 1.66 -6.22
N LEU A 272 -2.46 2.64 -5.33
CA LEU A 272 -1.59 2.49 -4.16
C LEU A 272 -2.18 1.58 -3.05
N PRO A 273 -3.49 1.65 -2.73
CA PRO A 273 -4.11 0.73 -1.76
C PRO A 273 -4.05 -0.73 -2.22
N LEU A 274 -4.14 -0.99 -3.53
CA LEU A 274 -4.13 -2.35 -4.08
C LEU A 274 -2.75 -3.00 -4.03
N ILE A 275 -1.69 -2.23 -4.25
CA ILE A 275 -0.31 -2.72 -4.15
C ILE A 275 0.06 -2.94 -2.67
N PHE A 276 -0.31 -2.03 -1.76
CA PHE A 276 -0.09 -2.22 -0.32
C PHE A 276 -0.92 -3.38 0.27
N LEU A 277 -2.14 -3.63 -0.23
CA LEU A 277 -2.94 -4.79 0.17
C LEU A 277 -2.40 -6.13 -0.36
N ASN A 278 -1.52 -6.12 -1.36
CA ASN A 278 -0.78 -7.32 -1.76
C ASN A 278 0.43 -7.54 -0.84
N GLY A 279 1.20 -6.48 -0.50
CA GLY A 279 2.41 -6.63 0.32
C GLY A 279 2.16 -6.91 1.81
N ILE A 280 1.10 -6.37 2.41
CA ILE A 280 0.84 -6.55 3.87
C ILE A 280 0.46 -8.01 4.22
N GLY A 281 -0.05 -8.79 3.25
CA GLY A 281 -0.41 -10.19 3.48
C GLY A 281 0.80 -11.07 3.80
N ASP A 282 1.87 -10.90 3.04
CA ASP A 282 3.04 -11.79 3.09
C ASP A 282 3.90 -11.50 4.34
N ASP A 283 4.03 -10.24 4.76
CA ASP A 283 4.85 -9.86 5.91
C ASP A 283 4.19 -10.17 7.27
N LEU A 284 2.85 -10.19 7.34
CA LEU A 284 2.15 -10.51 8.59
C LEU A 284 2.23 -12.00 8.93
N GLU A 285 2.40 -12.86 7.93
CA GLU A 285 2.43 -14.32 8.09
C GLU A 285 3.79 -14.79 8.65
N GLY A 286 4.88 -14.08 8.36
CA GLY A 286 6.22 -14.39 8.89
C GLY A 286 6.50 -14.00 10.35
N SER A 287 5.73 -13.07 10.94
CA SER A 287 5.98 -12.60 12.34
C SER A 287 5.15 -13.30 13.42
N ALA A 288 4.11 -14.06 13.04
CA ALA A 288 3.25 -14.77 14.00
C ALA A 288 3.86 -16.10 14.51
N GLU A 289 4.96 -16.57 13.92
CA GLU A 289 5.78 -17.67 14.44
C GLU A 289 6.96 -17.19 15.30
N THR A 290 6.78 -16.06 15.99
CA THR A 290 7.49 -15.87 17.26
C THR A 290 6.91 -16.86 18.27
N SER A 291 7.38 -18.10 18.12
CA SER A 291 7.50 -19.14 19.13
C SER A 291 7.32 -18.53 20.52
N LEU A 292 6.10 -18.64 21.04
CA LEU A 292 5.84 -18.68 22.46
C LEU A 292 6.58 -19.92 22.95
N ILE A 293 7.88 -19.79 23.12
CA ILE A 293 8.69 -20.67 23.93
C ILE A 293 7.99 -20.63 25.28
N SER A 294 7.20 -21.67 25.54
CA SER A 294 6.58 -21.85 26.84
C SER A 294 7.71 -21.75 27.86
N PRO A 295 7.67 -20.78 28.80
CA PRO A 295 8.73 -20.62 29.81
C PRO A 295 8.86 -21.84 30.73
N ASP A 296 7.94 -22.81 30.59
CA ASP A 296 7.96 -24.10 31.29
C ASP A 296 8.70 -25.22 30.55
N LYS A 297 9.42 -24.94 29.45
CA LYS A 297 10.42 -25.88 28.94
C LYS A 297 11.64 -25.87 29.88
N ARG A 298 11.43 -26.45 31.06
CA ARG A 298 12.43 -26.78 32.06
C ARG A 298 13.56 -27.52 31.36
N ILE A 299 14.71 -26.85 31.26
CA ILE A 299 15.96 -27.45 30.79
C ILE A 299 16.24 -28.62 31.73
N THR A 300 15.86 -29.81 31.30
CA THR A 300 16.18 -31.03 32.01
C THR A 300 17.60 -31.36 31.55
N TYR A 301 18.59 -30.93 32.33
CA TYR A 301 19.97 -31.31 32.07
C TYR A 301 20.03 -32.84 32.02
N PRO A 302 20.63 -33.46 30.98
CA PRO A 302 20.91 -34.88 31.04
C PRO A 302 21.74 -35.12 32.29
N THR A 303 21.22 -35.91 33.22
CA THR A 303 21.96 -36.31 34.41
C THR A 303 23.13 -37.14 33.91
N VAL A 304 24.32 -36.52 33.88
CA VAL A 304 25.57 -37.20 33.58
C VAL A 304 25.75 -38.26 34.67
N ALA A 305 25.54 -39.53 34.29
CA ALA A 305 25.84 -40.67 35.14
C ALA A 305 27.35 -40.64 35.44
N GLY A 306 27.70 -40.27 36.67
CA GLY A 306 29.06 -40.37 37.17
C GLY A 306 29.50 -41.83 37.26
N PRO A 307 30.80 -42.13 37.07
CA PRO A 307 31.32 -43.47 37.27
C PRO A 307 31.36 -43.79 38.77
N SER A 308 30.52 -44.73 39.19
CA SER A 308 30.58 -45.33 40.52
C SER A 308 31.86 -46.15 40.64
N SER A 309 32.86 -45.56 41.27
CA SER A 309 34.03 -46.25 41.79
C SER A 309 33.73 -46.86 43.15
N SER A 310 34.37 -48.01 43.38
CA SER A 310 34.81 -48.58 44.66
C SER A 310 33.88 -49.45 45.51
N PHE A 311 34.53 -50.47 46.08
CA PHE A 311 34.23 -51.37 47.21
C PHE A 311 33.68 -52.77 46.88
N ALA A 312 34.15 -53.88 47.46
CA ALA A 312 35.39 -54.28 48.14
C ALA A 312 35.34 -55.80 48.38
N ARG A 313 36.51 -56.46 48.29
CA ARG A 313 37.06 -57.50 49.18
C ARG A 313 36.14 -58.21 50.20
N SER A 314 36.02 -59.55 50.10
CA SER A 314 36.10 -60.55 51.21
C SER A 314 35.97 -61.96 50.60
N SER A 315 37.02 -62.79 50.51
CA SER A 315 37.49 -63.83 51.46
C SER A 315 36.45 -64.83 51.98
N ASN A 316 36.74 -66.12 51.68
CA ASN A 316 36.42 -67.39 52.41
C ASN A 316 34.93 -67.79 52.52
N ASP A 317 34.50 -69.06 52.40
CA ASP A 317 35.01 -70.34 52.94
C ASP A 317 34.51 -71.58 52.14
N THR A 318 35.22 -72.71 52.30
CA THR A 318 34.87 -74.17 52.24
C THR A 318 33.47 -74.60 51.76
N VAL A 319 33.31 -75.65 50.93
CA VAL A 319 33.59 -77.10 51.17
C VAL A 319 33.90 -77.79 49.84
#